data_AF-F9X8F4-F1
#
_entry.id   AF-F9X8F4-F1
#
_cell.length_a   1.000
_cell.length_b   1.000
_cell.length_c   1.000
_cell.angle_alpha   90.00
_cell.angle_beta   90.00
_cell.angle_gamma   90.00
#
_symmetry.space_group_name_H-M   'P 1'
#
loop_
_entity.id
_entity.type
_entity.pdbx_description
1 polymer ?
#
loop_
_entity_poly.entity_id
_entity_poly.type
_entity_poly.pdbx_seq_one_letter_code
_entity_poly.pdbx_strand_id
1 'polypeptide(L)'
;MASLRPLARLAPRAQFIRAAPIARVTGQLQSTRSASTTETGPKEQASEELIMQPGEDVNMNGNYPDPSTTSALPLKRQFRDPYADWWDPQERRNYGEPIHEDNDILGIFTTESYTHFKPGWGGVLLGSFIGAVGALCVVVGIYYPDKPSVTRTFEGGLEAELGGPKAVRARKSDDDWAPLDRS
;
A
#
# COMPACT_ATOMS: atom_id res chain seq x y z
N MET A 1 -58.31 41.49 -20.49
CA MET A 1 -58.36 40.07 -20.08
C MET A 1 -57.28 39.34 -20.88
N ALA A 2 -56.06 39.24 -20.34
CA ALA A 2 -54.91 38.68 -21.06
C ALA A 2 -54.98 37.15 -21.06
N SER A 3 -55.07 36.57 -22.26
CA SER A 3 -55.02 35.12 -22.50
C SER A 3 -53.55 34.67 -22.58
N LEU A 4 -53.15 33.80 -21.65
CA LEU A 4 -51.85 33.15 -21.63
C LEU A 4 -51.84 31.99 -22.63
N ARG A 5 -50.96 32.06 -23.64
CA ARG A 5 -50.58 30.91 -24.47
C ARG A 5 -49.31 30.29 -23.88
N PRO A 6 -49.24 28.97 -23.61
CA PRO A 6 -47.98 28.35 -23.23
C PRO A 6 -47.16 28.02 -24.48
N LEU A 7 -45.92 28.50 -24.51
CA LEU A 7 -44.89 28.16 -25.49
C LEU A 7 -44.32 26.78 -25.11
N ALA A 8 -44.61 25.76 -25.92
CA ALA A 8 -44.03 24.43 -25.77
C ALA A 8 -42.51 24.50 -26.01
N ARG A 9 -41.72 24.23 -24.96
CA ARG A 9 -40.27 24.00 -25.10
C ARG A 9 -40.03 22.55 -25.52
N LEU A 10 -39.53 22.37 -26.73
CA LEU A 10 -38.99 21.11 -27.25
C LEU A 10 -37.68 20.80 -26.50
N ALA A 11 -37.62 19.69 -25.76
CA ALA A 11 -36.38 19.19 -25.18
C ALA A 11 -35.76 18.13 -26.11
N PRO A 12 -34.44 18.11 -26.34
CA PRO A 12 -33.81 17.01 -27.07
C PRO A 12 -33.81 15.75 -26.19
N ARG A 13 -34.35 14.68 -26.75
CA ARG A 13 -34.41 13.34 -26.17
C ARG A 13 -33.02 12.71 -26.26
N ALA A 14 -32.26 12.71 -25.16
CA ALA A 14 -30.98 12.02 -25.08
C ALA A 14 -31.19 10.50 -25.23
N GLN A 15 -30.64 9.92 -26.29
CA GLN A 15 -30.56 8.47 -26.48
C GLN A 15 -29.39 7.95 -25.64
N PHE A 16 -29.68 7.16 -24.62
CA PHE A 16 -28.65 6.43 -23.89
C PHE A 16 -28.12 5.29 -24.75
N ILE A 17 -26.87 5.41 -25.21
CA ILE A 17 -26.13 4.32 -25.84
C ILE A 17 -25.82 3.30 -24.74
N ARG A 18 -26.34 2.09 -24.90
CA ARG A 18 -26.11 0.95 -24.00
C ARG A 18 -24.67 0.46 -24.20
N ALA A 19 -23.83 0.60 -23.19
CA ALA A 19 -22.47 0.05 -23.21
C ALA A 19 -22.52 -1.49 -23.15
N ALA A 20 -21.79 -2.15 -24.05
CA ALA A 20 -21.57 -3.59 -24.04
C ALA A 20 -20.54 -3.97 -22.95
N PRO A 21 -20.69 -5.12 -22.26
CA PRO A 21 -19.74 -5.53 -21.23
C PRO A 21 -18.42 -6.03 -21.85
N ILE A 22 -17.31 -5.40 -21.47
CA ILE A 22 -15.95 -5.88 -21.75
C ILE A 22 -15.68 -7.09 -20.86
N ALA A 23 -15.30 -8.21 -21.49
CA ALA A 23 -14.90 -9.43 -20.80
C ALA A 23 -13.66 -9.19 -19.93
N ARG A 24 -13.81 -9.41 -18.62
CA ARG A 24 -12.72 -9.34 -17.64
C ARG A 24 -12.00 -10.69 -17.62
N VAL A 25 -10.77 -10.74 -18.15
CA VAL A 25 -9.87 -11.88 -17.94
C VAL A 25 -9.24 -11.71 -16.55
N THR A 26 -9.78 -12.42 -15.58
CA THR A 26 -9.23 -12.53 -14.22
C THR A 26 -8.26 -13.71 -14.16
N GLY A 27 -6.98 -13.45 -13.90
CA GLY A 27 -6.00 -14.50 -13.58
C GLY A 27 -6.40 -15.21 -12.28
N GLN A 28 -6.46 -16.54 -12.31
CA GLN A 28 -6.69 -17.35 -11.12
C GLN A 28 -5.42 -17.41 -10.27
N LEU A 29 -5.46 -16.80 -9.09
CA LEU A 29 -4.61 -17.18 -7.97
C LEU A 29 -5.34 -18.29 -7.19
N GLN A 30 -4.77 -19.49 -7.18
CA GLN A 30 -5.30 -20.61 -6.41
C GLN A 30 -5.10 -20.35 -4.92
N SER A 31 -6.20 -20.04 -4.23
CA SER A 31 -6.27 -20.06 -2.77
C SER A 31 -6.62 -21.47 -2.32
N THR A 32 -5.68 -22.16 -1.66
CA THR A 32 -5.96 -23.40 -0.96
C THR A 32 -6.76 -23.09 0.30
N ARG A 33 -8.09 -23.16 0.20
CA ARG A 33 -9.00 -23.17 1.35
C ARG A 33 -9.25 -24.60 1.78
N SER A 34 -8.81 -24.95 2.99
CA SER A 34 -9.27 -26.15 3.69
C SER A 34 -10.77 -25.99 4.00
N ALA A 35 -11.55 -27.00 3.63
CA ALA A 35 -12.98 -27.03 3.88
C ALA A 35 -13.26 -27.54 5.30
N SER A 36 -13.90 -26.73 6.14
CA SER A 36 -14.70 -27.24 7.25
C SER A 36 -16.18 -27.04 6.90
N THR A 37 -16.91 -28.14 6.84
CA THR A 37 -18.35 -28.18 6.57
C THR A 37 -19.09 -27.46 7.69
N THR A 38 -19.86 -26.42 7.37
CA THR A 38 -20.83 -25.83 8.30
C THR A 38 -22.21 -26.34 7.92
N GLU A 39 -22.71 -27.34 8.65
CA GLU A 39 -24.14 -27.62 8.64
C GLU A 39 -24.87 -26.59 9.51
N THR A 40 -26.04 -26.19 9.03
CA THR A 40 -26.88 -25.14 9.60
C THR A 40 -27.75 -25.72 10.72
N GLY A 41 -27.25 -25.65 11.95
CA GLY A 41 -27.99 -25.90 13.20
C GLY A 41 -28.39 -24.60 13.92
N PRO A 42 -29.37 -24.63 14.85
CA PRO A 42 -29.98 -23.43 15.42
C PRO A 42 -28.96 -22.61 16.22
N LYS A 43 -29.13 -21.28 16.16
CA LYS A 43 -28.38 -20.27 16.90
C LYS A 43 -28.50 -20.52 18.40
N GLU A 44 -27.52 -21.19 18.99
CA GLU A 44 -27.33 -21.22 20.44
C GLU A 44 -26.16 -20.30 20.79
N GLN A 45 -26.39 -19.44 21.77
CA GLN A 45 -25.40 -18.49 22.29
C GLN A 45 -24.25 -19.27 22.93
N ALA A 46 -23.28 -19.68 22.13
CA ALA A 46 -22.02 -20.23 22.61
C ALA A 46 -21.09 -19.06 22.96
N SER A 47 -21.41 -18.37 24.06
CA SER A 47 -20.32 -18.02 24.97
C SER A 47 -19.78 -19.35 25.46
N GLU A 48 -18.83 -19.93 24.71
CA GLU A 48 -17.95 -20.97 25.26
C GLU A 48 -17.19 -20.30 26.39
N GLU A 49 -17.81 -20.31 27.57
CA GLU A 49 -17.12 -20.20 28.83
C GLU A 49 -16.11 -21.34 28.79
N LEU A 50 -14.87 -21.00 28.43
CA LEU A 50 -13.73 -21.89 28.46
C LEU A 50 -13.73 -22.53 29.86
N ILE A 51 -14.18 -23.77 29.95
CA ILE A 51 -14.14 -24.55 31.18
C ILE A 51 -12.65 -24.85 31.41
N MET A 52 -11.99 -23.87 32.00
CA MET A 52 -10.58 -23.90 32.36
C MET A 52 -10.42 -24.97 33.44
N GLN A 53 -9.67 -26.02 33.13
CA GLN A 53 -9.30 -26.99 34.16
C GLN A 53 -8.52 -26.24 35.25
N PRO A 54 -8.80 -26.49 36.54
CA PRO A 54 -8.09 -25.82 37.62
C PRO A 54 -6.61 -26.22 37.55
N GLY A 55 -5.77 -25.28 37.10
CA GLY A 55 -4.33 -25.47 36.92
C GLY A 55 -3.82 -25.36 35.47
N GLU A 56 -4.70 -25.10 34.49
CA GLU A 56 -4.27 -24.84 33.11
C GLU A 56 -3.78 -23.38 32.96
N ASP A 57 -2.54 -23.22 32.49
CA ASP A 57 -1.90 -21.92 32.30
C ASP A 57 -2.50 -21.21 31.08
N VAL A 58 -3.33 -20.18 31.31
CA VAL A 58 -4.02 -19.41 30.25
C VAL A 58 -3.03 -18.80 29.24
N ASN A 59 -1.87 -18.36 29.72
CA ASN A 59 -0.87 -17.67 28.92
C ASN A 59 0.12 -18.65 28.29
N MET A 60 0.06 -19.93 28.67
CA MET A 60 0.96 -21.01 28.23
C MET A 60 2.44 -20.59 28.34
N ASN A 61 2.78 -19.78 29.34
CA ASN A 61 4.08 -19.15 29.52
C ASN A 61 4.91 -19.80 30.65
N GLY A 62 4.41 -20.89 31.23
CA GLY A 62 5.09 -21.60 32.32
C GLY A 62 4.99 -20.85 33.65
N ASN A 63 3.90 -20.11 33.86
CA ASN A 63 3.67 -19.28 35.04
C ASN A 63 4.73 -18.17 35.21
N TYR A 64 5.26 -17.69 34.08
CA TYR A 64 6.16 -16.53 34.05
C TYR A 64 5.43 -15.30 34.59
N PRO A 65 6.09 -14.42 35.37
CA PRO A 65 5.42 -13.29 35.99
C PRO A 65 4.73 -12.40 34.96
N ASP A 66 3.44 -12.13 35.16
CA ASP A 66 2.69 -11.30 34.22
C ASP A 66 3.32 -9.89 34.14
N PRO A 67 3.66 -9.43 32.92
CA PRO A 67 4.34 -8.16 32.71
C PRO A 67 3.49 -6.96 33.17
N SER A 68 2.16 -7.09 33.15
CA SER A 68 1.21 -6.06 33.62
C SER A 68 1.25 -5.81 35.13
N THR A 69 1.70 -6.81 35.91
CA THR A 69 1.70 -6.78 37.38
C THR A 69 3.09 -6.43 37.93
N THR A 70 4.11 -6.43 37.07
CA THR A 70 5.50 -6.18 37.41
C THR A 70 5.98 -4.88 36.74
N SER A 71 7.13 -4.32 37.14
CA SER A 71 7.76 -3.18 36.44
C SER A 71 8.06 -3.46 34.95
N ALA A 72 7.97 -4.73 34.54
CA ALA A 72 8.09 -5.23 33.18
C ALA A 72 6.83 -5.02 32.34
N LEU A 73 6.15 -3.87 32.46
CA LEU A 73 5.02 -3.54 31.57
C LEU A 73 5.40 -3.81 30.10
N PRO A 74 4.43 -4.18 29.23
CA PRO A 74 4.64 -4.37 27.78
C PRO A 74 4.92 -3.02 27.10
N LEU A 75 5.97 -2.34 27.55
CA LEU A 75 6.41 -1.03 27.16
C LEU A 75 7.79 -1.19 26.55
N LYS A 76 7.91 -0.75 25.30
CA LYS A 76 9.19 -0.72 24.60
C LYS A 76 10.19 0.13 25.41
N ARG A 77 11.42 -0.35 25.54
CA ARG A 77 12.49 0.32 26.30
C ARG A 77 12.80 1.73 25.79
N GLN A 78 12.54 1.99 24.51
CA GLN A 78 12.61 3.32 23.91
C GLN A 78 11.77 4.38 24.65
N PHE A 79 10.65 4.00 25.26
CA PHE A 79 9.74 4.90 25.98
C PHE A 79 10.08 5.05 27.46
N ARG A 80 11.04 4.29 27.98
CA ARG A 80 11.57 4.51 29.33
C ARG A 80 12.35 5.82 29.36
N ASP A 81 12.38 6.46 30.53
CA ASP A 81 13.09 7.73 30.73
C ASP A 81 14.57 7.59 30.31
N PRO A 82 15.05 8.32 29.29
CA PRO A 82 16.44 8.27 28.86
C PRO A 82 17.42 8.92 29.85
N TYR A 83 16.93 9.72 30.81
CA TYR A 83 17.77 10.48 31.75
C TYR A 83 17.82 9.88 33.15
N ALA A 84 17.11 8.79 33.39
CA ALA A 84 17.18 8.07 34.67
C ALA A 84 18.53 7.34 34.83
N ASP A 85 18.94 7.14 36.09
CA ASP A 85 20.20 6.46 36.44
C ASP A 85 20.03 4.94 36.39
N TRP A 86 20.08 4.38 35.19
CA TRP A 86 19.94 2.95 34.93
C TRP A 86 21.24 2.20 35.22
N TRP A 87 21.14 0.98 35.77
CA TRP A 87 22.30 0.08 35.89
C TRP A 87 22.91 -0.28 34.53
N ASP A 88 22.05 -0.51 33.53
CA ASP A 88 22.42 -0.62 32.12
C ASP A 88 21.81 0.56 31.34
N PRO A 89 22.60 1.62 31.06
CA PRO A 89 22.12 2.80 30.35
C PRO A 89 21.70 2.54 28.91
N GLN A 90 22.30 1.56 28.23
CA GLN A 90 22.01 1.28 26.82
C GLN A 90 20.61 0.69 26.68
N GLU A 91 20.31 -0.27 27.52
CA GLU A 91 19.03 -0.97 27.55
C GLU A 91 17.98 -0.30 28.46
N ARG A 92 18.37 0.74 29.21
CA ARG A 92 17.51 1.44 30.18
C ARG A 92 16.88 0.46 31.19
N ARG A 93 17.73 -0.35 31.82
CA ARG A 93 17.33 -1.46 32.70
C ARG A 93 18.10 -1.47 34.02
N ASN A 94 17.40 -1.85 35.08
CA ASN A 94 18.01 -2.09 36.40
C ASN A 94 18.34 -3.57 36.64
N TYR A 95 19.36 -3.83 37.46
CA TYR A 95 19.73 -5.20 37.83
C TYR A 95 18.61 -5.88 38.62
N GLY A 96 18.31 -7.14 38.30
CA GLY A 96 17.26 -7.92 38.97
C GLY A 96 15.83 -7.55 38.57
N GLU A 97 15.64 -6.58 37.68
CA GLU A 97 14.33 -6.28 37.11
C GLU A 97 13.84 -7.48 36.27
N PRO A 98 12.60 -7.96 36.48
CA PRO A 98 11.99 -8.97 35.64
C PRO A 98 11.95 -8.52 34.17
N ILE A 99 12.16 -9.47 33.27
CA ILE A 99 12.19 -9.22 31.83
C ILE A 99 10.82 -9.62 31.27
N HIS A 100 10.33 -8.95 30.23
CA HIS A 100 9.10 -9.37 29.54
C HIS A 100 9.38 -10.58 28.64
N GLU A 101 8.44 -11.51 28.42
CA GLU A 101 8.65 -12.64 27.48
C GLU A 101 9.13 -12.17 26.08
N ASP A 102 8.42 -11.22 25.47
CA ASP A 102 8.76 -10.58 24.19
C ASP A 102 9.85 -9.48 24.27
N ASN A 103 10.84 -9.63 25.16
CA ASN A 103 11.87 -8.61 25.34
C ASN A 103 12.78 -8.41 24.11
N ASP A 104 12.86 -9.39 23.21
CA ASP A 104 13.52 -9.24 21.92
C ASP A 104 12.82 -8.21 21.01
N ILE A 105 11.49 -8.11 21.10
CA ILE A 105 10.65 -7.14 20.37
C ILE A 105 10.48 -5.83 21.17
N LEU A 106 10.54 -5.87 22.50
CA LEU A 106 10.43 -4.69 23.35
C LEU A 106 11.79 -4.03 23.67
N GLY A 107 12.89 -4.68 23.26
CA GLY A 107 14.27 -4.24 23.41
C GLY A 107 14.57 -2.87 22.77
N ILE A 108 15.71 -2.27 23.11
CA ILE A 108 16.15 -1.03 22.47
C ILE A 108 16.65 -1.24 21.03
N PHE A 109 17.19 -2.43 20.74
CA PHE A 109 17.80 -2.78 19.44
C PHE A 109 16.81 -3.21 18.37
N THR A 110 15.53 -3.30 18.70
CA THR A 110 14.49 -3.59 17.73
C THR A 110 13.99 -2.31 17.06
N THR A 111 13.14 -2.47 16.04
CA THR A 111 12.63 -1.35 15.22
C THR A 111 12.03 -0.22 16.07
N GLU A 112 12.36 1.02 15.76
CA GLU A 112 11.87 2.19 16.50
C GLU A 112 10.35 2.30 16.45
N SER A 113 9.71 2.64 17.57
CA SER A 113 8.28 2.92 17.61
C SER A 113 8.03 4.41 17.43
N TYR A 114 7.37 4.76 16.34
CA TYR A 114 7.09 6.14 15.97
C TYR A 114 5.77 6.63 16.56
N THR A 115 5.78 7.75 17.29
CA THR A 115 4.63 8.26 18.07
C THR A 115 3.97 9.52 17.53
N HIS A 116 4.56 10.19 16.55
CA HIS A 116 4.07 11.50 16.10
C HIS A 116 2.72 11.42 15.36
N PHE A 117 2.49 10.35 14.60
CA PHE A 117 1.20 10.07 13.96
C PHE A 117 0.92 8.57 13.88
N LYS A 118 -0.37 8.21 13.77
CA LYS A 118 -0.80 6.82 13.59
C LYS A 118 -0.32 6.27 12.23
N PRO A 119 0.04 4.98 12.13
CA PRO A 119 0.49 4.38 10.87
C PRO A 119 -0.46 4.61 9.68
N GLY A 120 -1.78 4.53 9.93
CA GLY A 120 -2.79 4.79 8.89
C GLY A 120 -2.73 6.22 8.35
N TRP A 121 -2.46 7.21 9.20
CA TRP A 121 -2.28 8.59 8.76
C TRP A 121 -0.96 8.77 8.01
N GLY A 122 0.12 8.13 8.46
CA GLY A 122 1.39 8.09 7.72
C GLY A 122 1.24 7.56 6.30
N GLY A 123 0.41 6.54 6.10
CA GLY A 123 0.06 6.02 4.77
C GLY A 123 -0.67 7.06 3.91
N VAL A 124 -1.57 7.85 4.49
CA VAL A 124 -2.25 8.95 3.78
C VAL A 124 -1.26 10.03 3.36
N LEU A 125 -0.36 10.47 4.25
CA LEU A 125 0.68 11.45 3.90
C LEU A 125 1.56 10.96 2.75
N LEU A 126 2.11 9.75 2.87
CA LEU A 126 3.01 9.18 1.85
C LEU A 126 2.27 8.98 0.52
N GLY A 127 1.05 8.43 0.56
CA GLY A 127 0.23 8.22 -0.63
C GLY A 127 -0.14 9.54 -1.31
N SER A 128 -0.49 10.57 -0.54
CA SER A 128 -0.80 11.90 -1.09
C SER A 128 0.41 12.55 -1.74
N PHE A 129 1.60 12.40 -1.16
CA PHE A 129 2.85 12.90 -1.73
C PHE A 129 3.17 12.21 -3.06
N ILE A 130 3.19 10.89 -3.08
CA ILE A 130 3.46 10.11 -4.29
C ILE A 130 2.39 10.40 -5.36
N GLY A 131 1.13 10.47 -4.95
CA GLY A 131 0.01 10.78 -5.84
C GLY A 131 0.12 12.18 -6.45
N ALA A 132 0.47 13.20 -5.66
CA ALA A 132 0.61 14.57 -6.15
C ALA A 132 1.79 14.72 -7.12
N VAL A 133 2.96 14.17 -6.78
CA VAL A 133 4.14 14.22 -7.66
C VAL A 133 3.89 13.41 -8.92
N GLY A 134 3.34 12.20 -8.80
CA GLY A 134 3.00 11.36 -9.96
C GLY A 134 1.97 12.01 -10.88
N ALA A 135 0.93 12.62 -10.31
CA ALA A 135 -0.07 13.36 -11.08
C ALA A 135 0.56 14.55 -11.81
N LEU A 136 1.43 15.31 -11.15
CA LEU A 136 2.15 16.41 -11.79
C LEU A 136 3.00 15.92 -12.97
N CYS A 137 3.77 14.84 -12.80
CA CYS A 137 4.58 14.25 -13.88
C CYS A 137 3.72 13.82 -15.07
N VAL A 138 2.57 13.19 -14.82
CA VAL A 138 1.64 12.78 -15.88
C VAL A 138 1.06 14.00 -16.61
N VAL A 139 0.63 15.02 -15.86
CA VAL A 139 0.10 16.27 -16.44
C VAL A 139 1.16 16.94 -17.30
N VAL A 140 2.38 17.09 -16.80
CA VAL A 140 3.49 17.66 -17.57
C VAL A 140 3.78 16.80 -18.81
N GLY A 141 3.82 15.48 -18.70
CA GLY A 141 4.06 14.60 -19.85
C GLY A 141 2.97 14.64 -20.93
N ILE A 142 1.75 15.08 -20.61
CA ILE A 142 0.65 15.21 -21.58
C ILE A 142 0.63 16.60 -22.23
N TYR A 143 0.92 17.65 -21.45
CA TYR A 143 0.72 19.04 -21.88
C TYR A 143 2.00 19.78 -22.26
N TYR A 144 3.17 19.27 -21.89
CA TYR A 144 4.42 19.93 -22.23
C TYR A 144 4.73 19.73 -23.72
N PRO A 145 4.97 20.82 -24.46
CA PRO A 145 5.21 20.71 -25.90
C PRO A 145 6.54 20.02 -26.16
N ASP A 146 6.54 19.27 -27.26
CA ASP A 146 7.72 18.59 -27.76
C ASP A 146 8.87 19.54 -28.10
N LYS A 147 10.10 19.01 -28.06
CA LYS A 147 11.29 19.77 -28.41
C LYS A 147 11.20 20.29 -29.86
N PRO A 148 11.47 21.58 -30.13
CA PRO A 148 11.46 22.15 -31.49
C PRO A 148 12.75 21.80 -32.24
N SER A 149 13.08 20.51 -32.31
CA SER A 149 14.25 20.00 -33.02
C SER A 149 13.87 18.73 -33.77
N VAL A 150 14.22 18.66 -35.04
CA VAL A 150 14.14 17.42 -35.80
C VAL A 150 15.06 16.39 -35.16
N THR A 151 14.56 15.17 -34.95
CA THR A 151 15.37 14.06 -34.45
C THR A 151 16.52 13.77 -35.41
N ARG A 152 17.72 13.53 -34.86
CA ARG A 152 18.93 13.25 -35.65
C ARG A 152 18.76 11.99 -36.50
N THR A 153 19.03 12.12 -37.80
CA THR A 153 19.03 11.03 -38.77
C THR A 153 20.45 10.63 -39.15
N PHE A 154 20.63 9.37 -39.54
CA PHE A 154 21.91 8.81 -39.96
C PHE A 154 21.76 8.11 -41.31
N GLU A 155 22.76 8.26 -42.18
CA GLU A 155 22.81 7.56 -43.47
C GLU A 155 22.79 6.04 -43.24
N GLY A 156 21.90 5.33 -43.94
CA GLY A 156 21.80 3.87 -43.80
C GLY A 156 21.41 3.38 -42.39
N GLY A 157 21.02 4.27 -41.46
CA GLY A 157 20.59 3.89 -40.11
C GLY A 157 21.70 3.26 -39.27
N LEU A 158 22.97 3.49 -39.66
CA LEU A 158 24.15 2.86 -39.06
C LEU A 158 24.04 1.32 -38.98
N GLU A 159 23.32 0.69 -39.92
CA GLU A 159 23.04 -0.76 -39.85
C GLU A 159 24.32 -1.60 -39.84
N ALA A 160 25.35 -1.22 -40.61
CA ALA A 160 26.64 -1.91 -40.59
C ALA A 160 27.36 -1.77 -39.24
N GLU A 161 27.35 -0.56 -38.66
CA GLU A 161 28.07 -0.24 -37.43
C GLU A 161 27.36 -0.78 -36.17
N LEU A 162 26.03 -0.93 -36.22
CA LEU A 162 25.21 -1.39 -35.10
C LEU A 162 25.07 -2.91 -35.01
N GLY A 163 25.76 -3.68 -35.87
CA GLY A 163 25.76 -5.15 -35.81
C GLY A 163 24.92 -5.84 -36.89
N GLY A 164 24.61 -5.12 -37.97
CA GLY A 164 24.03 -5.68 -39.19
C GLY A 164 22.50 -5.78 -39.18
N PRO A 165 21.92 -6.48 -40.19
CA PRO A 165 20.49 -6.44 -40.50
C PRO A 165 19.52 -6.92 -39.40
N LYS A 166 20.03 -7.56 -38.34
CA LYS A 166 19.21 -8.06 -37.22
C LYS A 166 19.34 -7.20 -35.95
N ALA A 167 20.20 -6.19 -35.96
CA ALA A 167 20.39 -5.29 -34.83
C ALA A 167 19.40 -4.12 -34.88
N VAL A 168 19.17 -3.50 -33.71
CA VAL A 168 18.35 -2.29 -33.62
C VAL A 168 19.09 -1.15 -34.32
N ARG A 169 18.57 -0.73 -35.47
CA ARG A 169 19.14 0.35 -36.29
C ARG A 169 18.82 1.74 -35.72
N ALA A 170 19.66 2.71 -36.06
CA ALA A 170 19.34 4.13 -35.86
C ALA A 170 18.36 4.64 -36.93
N ARG A 171 17.77 5.82 -36.69
CA ARG A 171 16.85 6.47 -37.62
C ARG A 171 17.55 6.84 -38.93
N LYS A 172 16.96 6.46 -40.07
CA LYS A 172 17.41 6.82 -41.43
C LYS A 172 16.84 8.19 -41.84
N SER A 173 17.50 8.87 -42.78
CA SER A 173 16.99 10.12 -43.38
C SER A 173 15.66 9.92 -44.11
N ASP A 174 15.50 8.74 -44.71
CA ASP A 174 14.38 8.41 -45.59
C ASP A 174 13.24 7.70 -44.83
N ASP A 175 13.41 7.51 -43.51
CA ASP A 175 12.33 7.00 -42.66
C ASP A 175 11.23 8.05 -42.55
N ASP A 176 9.98 7.61 -42.68
CA ASP A 176 8.81 8.44 -42.38
C ASP A 176 8.93 9.07 -40.99
N TRP A 177 8.28 10.23 -40.83
CA TRP A 177 8.19 10.92 -39.55
C TRP A 177 7.76 9.93 -38.45
N ALA A 178 8.56 9.86 -37.38
CA ALA A 178 8.31 8.88 -36.33
C ALA A 178 7.08 9.29 -35.49
N PRO A 179 6.25 8.35 -35.02
CA PRO A 179 5.21 8.64 -34.02
C PRO A 179 5.74 9.35 -32.76
N LEU A 180 7.02 9.18 -32.45
CA LEU A 180 7.74 9.80 -31.33
C LEU A 180 8.17 11.25 -31.59
N ASP A 181 7.98 11.81 -32.80
CA ASP A 181 8.10 13.26 -33.06
C ASP A 181 6.75 13.99 -32.77
N ARG A 182 5.73 13.28 -32.23
CA ARG A 182 4.40 13.82 -31.93
C ARG A 182 4.00 13.76 -30.45
N SER A 183 4.90 13.35 -29.54
CA SER A 183 4.60 13.09 -28.13
C SER A 183 5.61 13.75 -27.20
#